data_AF-A0A510VDP3-F1
#
_entry.id   AF-A0A510VDP3-F1
#
_cell.length_a   1.000
_cell.length_b   1.000
_cell.length_c   1.000
_cell.angle_alpha   90.00
_cell.angle_beta   90.00
_cell.angle_gamma   90.00
#
_symmetry.space_group_name_H-M   'P 1'
#
loop_
_entity.id
_entity.type
_entity.pdbx_description
1 polymer ?
#
loop_
_entity_poly.entity_id
_entity_poly.type
_entity_poly.pdbx_seq_one_letter_code
_entity_poly.pdbx_strand_id
1 'polypeptide(L)'
;MDAATIMIGSHEQPSSVPGAGLSERDEQVLAFERQWWKYAGAKESAIRELFDMSATRYYQVLNALIDDPAALAHDPMLIKRLRRMRSSRQRARTARRLGDA
;
A
#
# COMPACT_ATOMS: atom_id res chain seq x y z
N MET A 1 30.83 2.81 -18.18
CA MET A 1 29.55 2.67 -18.87
C MET A 1 28.47 2.77 -17.82
N ASP A 2 27.99 4.00 -17.69
CA ASP A 2 26.94 4.48 -16.82
C ASP A 2 25.63 3.69 -16.91
N ALA A 3 25.03 3.50 -15.75
CA ALA A 3 23.58 3.58 -15.59
C ALA A 3 23.30 4.25 -14.25
N ALA A 4 23.51 5.57 -14.26
CA ALA A 4 22.98 6.51 -13.29
C ALA A 4 21.45 6.43 -13.22
N THR A 5 20.90 7.04 -12.17
CA THR A 5 19.48 7.40 -11.95
C THR A 5 18.76 6.53 -10.91
N ILE A 6 19.31 6.49 -9.69
CA ILE A 6 18.48 6.53 -8.48
C ILE A 6 18.04 7.99 -8.32
N MET A 7 17.05 8.43 -9.11
CA MET A 7 16.28 9.63 -8.77
C MET A 7 15.15 9.17 -7.86
N ILE A 8 15.44 9.09 -6.56
CA ILE A 8 14.41 9.20 -5.54
C ILE A 8 13.89 10.63 -5.67
N GLY A 9 12.93 10.82 -6.57
CA GLY A 9 12.19 12.05 -6.69
C GLY A 9 11.64 12.38 -5.32
N SER A 10 11.99 13.58 -4.85
CA SER A 10 11.42 14.31 -3.73
C SER A 10 9.90 14.33 -3.86
N HIS A 11 9.25 13.24 -3.54
CA HIS A 11 7.84 13.29 -3.24
C HIS A 11 7.80 13.73 -1.81
N GLU A 12 7.67 15.04 -1.67
CA GLU A 12 7.06 15.68 -0.52
C GLU A 12 5.91 14.77 -0.10
N GLN A 13 6.17 13.92 0.90
CA GLN A 13 5.13 13.17 1.56
C GLN A 13 4.40 14.26 2.33
N PRO A 14 3.17 14.66 1.97
CA PRO A 14 2.37 15.42 2.91
C PRO A 14 2.22 14.47 4.09
N SER A 15 3.03 14.74 5.11
CA SER A 15 2.99 14.09 6.40
C SER A 15 1.54 14.07 6.82
N SER A 16 0.95 12.88 6.93
CA SER A 16 -0.34 12.66 7.57
C SER A 16 -0.27 13.41 8.90
N VAL A 17 -0.97 14.55 8.98
CA VAL A 17 -0.91 15.42 10.14
C VAL A 17 -1.68 14.65 11.23
N PRO A 18 -1.03 14.19 12.32
CA PRO A 18 -1.71 13.36 13.31
C PRO A 18 -2.80 14.20 13.99
N GLY A 19 -4.05 14.07 13.53
CA GLY A 19 -5.18 14.85 14.02
C GLY A 19 -6.12 15.41 12.94
N ALA A 20 -5.73 15.43 11.66
CA ALA A 20 -6.53 16.01 10.58
C ALA A 20 -6.93 14.96 9.52
N GLY A 21 -7.73 13.96 9.93
CA GLY A 21 -8.39 13.04 8.99
C GLY A 21 -7.46 12.26 8.05
N LEU A 22 -8.05 11.55 7.08
CA LEU A 22 -7.32 10.92 5.99
C LEU A 22 -7.15 11.93 4.84
N SER A 23 -6.06 11.88 4.09
CA SER A 23 -5.94 12.67 2.86
C SER A 23 -6.89 12.14 1.78
N GLU A 24 -7.39 12.99 0.90
CA GLU A 24 -8.24 12.58 -0.24
C GLU A 24 -7.58 11.49 -1.10
N ARG A 25 -6.25 11.57 -1.27
CA ARG A 25 -5.48 10.52 -1.96
C ARG A 25 -5.56 9.19 -1.22
N ASP A 26 -5.44 9.21 0.10
CA ASP A 26 -5.46 8.00 0.93
C ASP A 26 -6.86 7.38 0.95
N GLU A 27 -7.91 8.22 0.96
CA GLU A 27 -9.29 7.77 0.82
C GLU A 27 -9.51 7.09 -0.53
N GLN A 28 -9.01 7.68 -1.61
CA GLN A 28 -9.05 7.07 -2.94
C GLN A 28 -8.27 5.74 -3.00
N VAL A 29 -7.12 5.65 -2.35
CA VAL A 29 -6.35 4.40 -2.24
C VAL A 29 -7.17 3.31 -1.55
N LEU A 30 -7.84 3.62 -0.43
CA LEU A 30 -8.71 2.68 0.28
C LEU A 30 -9.95 2.29 -0.54
N ALA A 31 -10.59 3.26 -1.19
CA ALA A 31 -11.73 3.01 -2.07
C ALA A 31 -11.35 2.10 -3.25
N PHE A 32 -10.16 2.28 -3.81
CA PHE A 32 -9.63 1.44 -4.88
C PHE A 32 -9.34 0.00 -4.41
N GLU A 33 -8.81 -0.18 -3.19
CA GLU A 33 -8.59 -1.53 -2.62
C GLU A 33 -9.90 -2.29 -2.35
N ARG A 34 -11.02 -1.58 -2.21
CA ARG A 34 -12.33 -2.22 -2.08
C ARG A 34 -12.81 -2.89 -3.37
N GLN A 35 -12.28 -2.49 -4.53
CA GLN A 35 -12.70 -3.03 -5.82
C GLN A 35 -12.16 -4.45 -6.04
N TRP A 36 -12.97 -5.32 -6.67
CA TRP A 36 -12.60 -6.71 -6.96
C TRP A 36 -11.85 -6.80 -8.29
N TRP A 37 -10.52 -6.95 -8.21
CA TRP A 37 -9.67 -7.12 -9.39
C TRP A 37 -9.55 -8.59 -9.78
N LYS A 38 -10.02 -8.93 -10.99
CA LYS A 38 -9.99 -10.31 -11.52
C LYS A 38 -8.58 -10.80 -11.85
N TYR A 39 -7.67 -9.90 -12.20
CA TYR A 39 -6.28 -10.21 -12.55
C TYR A 39 -5.32 -9.20 -11.89
N ALA A 40 -4.22 -9.71 -11.32
CA ALA A 40 -3.22 -8.87 -10.65
C ALA A 40 -2.61 -7.81 -11.58
N GLY A 41 -2.38 -8.15 -12.86
CA GLY A 41 -1.85 -7.21 -13.85
C GLY A 41 -2.78 -6.04 -14.15
N ALA A 42 -4.11 -6.27 -14.19
CA ALA A 42 -5.08 -5.21 -14.42
C ALA A 42 -5.08 -4.17 -13.29
N LYS A 43 -4.81 -4.60 -12.06
CA LYS A 43 -4.68 -3.72 -10.91
C LYS A 43 -3.46 -2.81 -11.02
N GLU A 44 -2.30 -3.34 -11.42
CA GLU A 44 -1.07 -2.55 -11.54
C GLU A 44 -1.15 -1.49 -12.64
N SER A 45 -1.76 -1.82 -13.78
CA SER A 45 -2.04 -0.84 -14.83
C SER A 45 -2.98 0.26 -14.34
N ALA A 46 -4.07 -0.09 -13.67
CA ALA A 46 -5.01 0.89 -13.12
C ALA A 46 -4.39 1.75 -12.01
N ILE A 47 -3.48 1.21 -11.19
CA ILE A 47 -2.73 1.99 -10.20
C ILE A 47 -1.91 3.08 -10.90
N ARG A 48 -1.23 2.73 -12.00
CA ARG A 48 -0.41 3.67 -12.75
C ARG A 48 -1.25 4.75 -13.43
N GLU A 49 -2.40 4.37 -13.96
CA GLU A 49 -3.30 5.28 -14.68
C GLU A 49 -4.03 6.24 -13.73
N LEU A 50 -4.54 5.75 -12.59
CA LEU A 50 -5.37 6.55 -11.69
C LEU A 50 -4.56 7.39 -10.70
N PHE A 51 -3.43 6.86 -10.22
CA PHE A 51 -2.64 7.50 -9.16
C PHE A 51 -1.31 8.07 -9.66
N ASP A 52 -1.00 7.91 -10.96
CA ASP A 52 0.25 8.34 -11.58
C ASP A 52 1.49 7.86 -10.82
N MET A 53 1.44 6.61 -10.32
CA MET A 53 2.55 6.02 -9.57
C MET A 53 2.81 4.55 -9.90
N SER A 54 4.04 4.13 -9.59
CA SER A 54 4.41 2.73 -9.69
C SER A 54 3.68 1.87 -8.65
N ALA A 55 3.43 0.60 -8.98
CA ALA A 55 2.83 -0.36 -8.07
C ALA A 55 3.62 -0.50 -6.76
N THR A 56 4.95 -0.45 -6.83
CA THR A 56 5.83 -0.47 -5.65
C THR A 56 5.53 0.69 -4.70
N ARG A 57 5.44 1.91 -5.22
CA ARG A 57 5.11 3.10 -4.41
C ARG A 57 3.71 3.00 -3.83
N TYR A 58 2.76 2.53 -4.62
CA TYR A 58 1.38 2.33 -4.18
C TYR A 58 1.31 1.37 -2.98
N TYR A 59 1.99 0.23 -3.04
CA TYR A 59 2.01 -0.71 -1.91
C TYR A 59 2.74 -0.15 -0.69
N GLN A 60 3.71 0.75 -0.84
CA GLN A 60 4.33 1.45 0.30
C GLN A 60 3.34 2.37 1.01
N VAL A 61 2.58 3.16 0.25
CA VAL A 61 1.53 4.05 0.79
C VAL A 61 0.44 3.21 1.48
N LEU A 62 -0.07 2.18 0.80
CA LEU A 62 -1.04 1.27 1.38
C LEU A 62 -0.53 0.63 2.67
N ASN A 63 0.76 0.28 2.70
CA ASN A 63 1.37 -0.30 3.87
C ASN A 63 1.42 0.66 5.06
N ALA A 64 1.65 1.95 4.83
CA ALA A 64 1.57 2.98 5.87
C ALA A 64 0.12 3.19 6.35
N LEU A 65 -0.84 3.26 5.43
CA LEU A 65 -2.26 3.43 5.75
C LEU A 65 -2.82 2.27 6.57
N ILE A 66 -2.38 1.04 6.32
CA ILE A 66 -2.78 -0.12 7.10
C ILE A 66 -2.45 0.07 8.59
N ASP A 67 -1.39 0.80 8.92
CA ASP A 67 -0.93 1.03 10.29
C ASP A 67 -1.43 2.38 10.88
N ASP A 68 -2.05 3.24 10.07
CA ASP A 68 -2.58 4.55 10.47
C ASP A 68 -3.93 4.42 11.22
N PRO A 69 -4.08 5.01 12.43
CA PRO A 69 -5.35 5.03 13.15
C PRO A 69 -6.47 5.79 12.41
N ALA A 70 -6.16 6.82 11.61
CA ALA A 70 -7.15 7.54 10.82
C ALA A 70 -7.76 6.63 9.73
N ALA A 71 -6.95 5.79 9.09
CA ALA A 71 -7.43 4.82 8.10
C ALA A 71 -8.36 3.77 8.75
N LEU A 72 -8.02 3.34 9.97
CA LEU A 72 -8.85 2.43 10.76
C LEU A 72 -10.20 3.06 11.13
N ALA A 73 -10.22 4.36 11.43
CA ALA A 73 -11.46 5.09 11.72
C ALA A 73 -12.33 5.25 10.46
N HIS A 74 -11.72 5.45 9.29
CA HIS A 74 -12.43 5.61 8.02
C HIS A 74 -13.02 4.29 7.49
N ASP A 75 -12.24 3.20 7.39
CA ASP A 75 -12.75 1.88 6.95
C ASP A 75 -12.19 0.73 7.83
N PRO A 76 -12.81 0.49 8.99
CA PRO A 76 -12.32 -0.51 9.93
C PRO A 76 -12.37 -1.94 9.38
N MET A 77 -13.27 -2.25 8.44
CA MET A 77 -13.40 -3.61 7.90
C MET A 77 -12.31 -3.91 6.88
N LEU A 78 -12.06 -2.98 5.95
CA LEU A 78 -11.01 -3.10 4.96
C LEU A 78 -9.63 -3.20 5.62
N ILE A 79 -9.34 -2.30 6.56
CA ILE A 79 -8.05 -2.26 7.26
C ILE A 79 -7.81 -3.55 8.04
N LYS A 80 -8.80 -4.05 8.81
CA LYS A 80 -8.65 -5.33 9.53
C LYS A 80 -8.42 -6.50 8.57
N ARG A 81 -9.10 -6.55 7.42
CA ARG A 81 -8.89 -7.58 6.40
C ARG A 81 -7.48 -7.50 5.83
N LEU A 82 -7.00 -6.31 5.46
CA LEU A 82 -5.67 -6.09 4.92
C LEU A 82 -4.57 -6.45 5.94
N ARG A 83 -4.72 -6.05 7.21
CA ARG A 83 -3.83 -6.46 8.31
C ARG A 83 -3.73 -7.98 8.41
N ARG A 84 -4.87 -8.68 8.41
CA ARG A 84 -4.90 -10.15 8.46
C ARG A 84 -4.19 -10.79 7.26
N MET A 85 -4.44 -10.31 6.05
CA MET A 85 -3.76 -10.80 4.84
C MET A 85 -2.24 -10.57 4.90
N ARG A 86 -1.79 -9.41 5.40
CA ARG A 86 -0.35 -9.14 5.62
C ARG A 86 0.24 -10.13 6.62
N SER A 87 -0.40 -10.34 7.76
CA SER A 87 0.07 -11.30 8.78
C SER A 87 0.14 -12.73 8.24
N SER A 88 -0.81 -13.15 7.40
CA SER A 88 -0.76 -14.47 6.74
C SER A 88 0.42 -14.57 5.76
N ARG A 89 0.66 -13.54 4.94
CA ARG A 89 1.80 -13.49 4.01
C ARG A 89 3.14 -13.48 4.75
N GLN A 90 3.23 -12.77 5.89
CA GLN A 90 4.44 -12.76 6.72
C GLN A 90 4.72 -14.15 7.31
N ARG A 91 3.70 -14.84 7.84
CA ARG A 91 3.83 -16.19 8.39
C ARG A 91 4.28 -17.22 7.34
N ALA A 92 3.76 -17.14 6.12
CA ALA A 92 4.20 -18.00 5.02
C ALA A 92 5.68 -17.78 4.67
N ARG A 93 6.18 -16.54 4.75
CA ARG A 93 7.59 -16.22 4.51
C ARG A 93 8.52 -16.71 5.63
N THR A 94 8.10 -16.60 6.90
CA THR A 94 8.91 -17.07 8.04
C THR A 94 8.98 -18.59 8.12
N ALA A 95 7.89 -19.30 7.82
CA ALA A 95 7.86 -20.76 7.78
C ALA A 95 8.85 -21.34 6.76
N ARG A 96 9.05 -20.66 5.62
CA ARG A 96 10.02 -21.09 4.59
C ARG A 96 11.47 -20.94 5.00
N ARG A 97 11.79 -20.01 5.91
CA ARG A 97 13.17 -19.76 6.38
C ARG A 97 13.59 -20.68 7.52
N LEU A 98 12.63 -21.26 8.25
CA LEU A 98 12.90 -22.16 9.37
C LEU A 98 13.08 -23.62 8.95
N GLY A 99 12.75 -23.97 7.70
CA GLY A 99 12.97 -25.30 7.12
C GLY A 99 14.29 -25.45 6.34
N ASP A 100 15.09 -24.38 6.25
CA ASP A 100 16.39 -24.31 5.53
C ASP A 100 17.57 -24.17 6.52
N ALA A 101 17.40 -24.59 7.78
CA ALA A 101 18.41 -24.53 8.84
C ALA A 101 18.64 -25.91 9.47
#